data_AF-A0AAW4N6R2-F1
#
_entry.id   AF-A0AAW4N6R2-F1
#
_cell.length_a   1.000
_cell.length_b   1.000
_cell.length_c   1.000
_cell.angle_alpha   90.00
_cell.angle_beta   90.00
_cell.angle_gamma   90.00
#
_symmetry.space_group_name_H-M   'P 1'
#
loop_
_entity.id
_entity.type
_entity.pdbx_description
1 polymer ?
#
loop_
_entity_poly.entity_id
_entity_poly.type
_entity_poly.pdbx_seq_one_letter_code
_entity_poly.pdbx_strand_id
1 'polypeptide(L)'
;EGKKELFKGLAIEQMEKEWTAYPVIHLDLSSGKYYSLENTKIILNNILKVEEQKYGIEVPESEREGFGARFRNILLAATAQTGKQVVVLIDEYDAPMHDSVSDEELQKTIRNIMRDFFSPLKQQEGNIRFV
;
A
#
# COMPACT_ATOMS: atom_id res chain seq x y z
N GLU A 1 9.73 5.27 6.86
CA GLU A 1 10.75 5.06 7.91
C GLU A 1 10.95 6.36 8.67
N GLY A 2 11.10 6.30 10.00
CA GLY A 2 11.28 7.50 10.83
C GLY A 2 12.71 8.02 10.77
N LYS A 3 12.91 9.17 10.11
CA LYS A 3 14.21 9.80 9.90
C LYS A 3 14.49 10.90 10.94
N LYS A 4 14.98 10.50 12.11
CA LYS A 4 15.25 11.42 13.24
C LYS A 4 16.17 12.57 12.86
N GLU A 5 17.12 12.31 11.99
CA GLU A 5 18.10 13.27 11.49
C GLU A 5 17.48 14.49 10.79
N LEU A 6 16.29 14.35 10.21
CA LEU A 6 15.59 15.47 9.55
C LEU A 6 15.07 16.51 10.54
N PHE A 7 14.99 16.16 11.83
CA PHE A 7 14.42 17.02 12.87
C PHE A 7 15.47 17.66 13.77
N LYS A 8 16.77 17.48 13.46
CA LYS A 8 17.88 18.01 14.25
C LYS A 8 17.79 19.54 14.36
N GLY A 9 17.78 20.06 15.60
CA GLY A 9 17.70 21.48 15.90
C GLY A 9 16.27 22.06 15.96
N LEU A 10 15.24 21.25 15.75
CA LEU A 10 13.84 21.65 15.92
C LEU A 10 13.36 21.35 17.34
N ALA A 11 12.37 22.10 17.83
CA ALA A 11 11.79 21.88 19.16
C ALA A 11 11.27 20.43 19.34
N ILE A 12 10.76 19.82 18.27
CA ILE A 12 10.26 18.44 18.27
C ILE A 12 11.33 17.40 18.61
N GLU A 13 12.62 17.69 18.34
CA GLU A 13 13.75 16.82 18.71
C GLU A 13 13.82 16.60 20.22
N GLN A 14 13.52 17.63 21.01
CA GLN A 14 13.56 17.57 22.47
C GLN A 14 12.23 17.13 23.10
N MET A 15 11.14 17.15 22.33
CA MET A 15 9.80 16.79 22.79
C MET A 15 9.54 15.28 22.64
N GLU A 16 10.01 14.68 21.54
CA GLU A 16 9.81 13.26 21.26
C GLU A 16 10.86 12.40 21.99
N LYS A 17 10.43 11.75 23.07
CA LYS A 17 11.32 10.98 23.96
C LYS A 17 11.55 9.54 23.47
N GLU A 18 10.62 8.99 22.69
CA GLU A 18 10.71 7.62 22.14
C GLU A 18 10.58 7.65 20.61
N TRP A 19 11.72 7.74 19.93
CA TRP A 19 11.77 7.73 18.46
C TRP A 19 11.53 6.32 17.90
N THR A 20 10.29 5.85 17.96
CA THR A 20 9.94 4.52 17.49
C THR A 20 9.69 4.55 15.99
N ALA A 21 10.58 3.92 15.22
CA ALA A 21 10.37 3.71 13.79
C ALA A 21 9.35 2.58 13.57
N TYR A 22 8.40 2.81 12.67
CA TYR A 22 7.44 1.81 12.21
C TYR A 22 7.73 1.46 10.74
N PRO A 23 7.52 0.19 10.33
CA PRO A 23 7.49 -0.14 8.90
C PRO A 23 6.37 0.64 8.23
N VAL A 24 6.70 1.25 7.09
CA VAL A 24 5.75 1.97 6.24
C VAL A 24 5.64 1.21 4.93
N ILE A 25 4.42 0.90 4.53
CA ILE A 25 4.07 0.50 3.16
C ILE A 25 3.47 1.73 2.49
N HIS A 26 4.03 2.12 1.35
CA HIS A 26 3.57 3.29 0.60
C HIS A 26 2.96 2.85 -0.73
N LEU A 27 1.66 3.08 -0.87
CA LEU A 27 0.90 2.77 -2.07
C LEU A 27 0.64 4.06 -2.83
N ASP A 28 1.46 4.32 -3.85
CA ASP A 28 1.31 5.47 -4.74
C ASP A 28 0.52 5.11 -5.99
N LEU A 29 -0.77 5.50 -6.02
CA LEU A 29 -1.65 5.27 -7.16
C LEU A 29 -1.52 6.35 -8.26
N SER A 30 -0.63 7.33 -8.10
CA SER A 30 -0.43 8.41 -9.09
C SER A 30 0.42 7.98 -10.31
N SER A 31 1.07 6.82 -10.22
CA SER A 31 2.09 6.34 -11.17
C SER A 31 1.56 5.92 -12.55
N GLY A 32 0.25 6.02 -12.80
CA GLY A 32 -0.36 5.68 -14.08
C GLY A 32 -1.79 6.17 -14.21
N LYS A 33 -2.43 5.85 -15.35
CA LYS A 33 -3.81 6.24 -15.65
C LYS A 33 -4.74 5.04 -15.75
N TYR A 34 -5.87 5.08 -15.07
CA TYR A 34 -6.78 3.92 -14.98
C TYR A 34 -7.85 3.91 -16.09
N TYR A 35 -7.41 3.87 -17.35
CA TYR A 35 -8.30 3.92 -18.53
C TYR A 35 -8.69 2.54 -19.09
N SER A 36 -8.16 1.44 -18.55
CA SER A 36 -8.54 0.08 -18.92
C SER A 36 -8.29 -0.92 -17.80
N LEU A 37 -8.94 -2.09 -17.89
CA LEU A 37 -8.72 -3.18 -16.95
C LEU A 37 -7.26 -3.67 -16.96
N GLU A 38 -6.69 -3.86 -18.14
CA GLU A 38 -5.31 -4.32 -18.29
C GLU A 38 -4.32 -3.33 -17.68
N ASN A 39 -4.50 -2.03 -17.93
CA ASN A 39 -3.61 -1.02 -17.38
C ASN A 39 -3.74 -0.92 -15.85
N THR A 40 -4.96 -1.04 -15.32
CA THR A 40 -5.20 -1.13 -13.88
C THR A 40 -4.42 -2.29 -13.25
N LYS A 41 -4.46 -3.48 -13.88
CA LYS A 41 -3.71 -4.65 -13.41
C LYS A 41 -2.20 -4.41 -13.43
N ILE A 42 -1.68 -3.81 -14.48
CA ILE A 42 -0.24 -3.48 -14.61
C ILE A 42 0.19 -2.53 -13.49
N ILE A 43 -0.56 -1.46 -13.24
CA ILE A 43 -0.24 -0.49 -12.19
C ILE A 43 -0.22 -1.17 -10.81
N LEU A 44 -1.26 -1.92 -10.46
CA LEU A 44 -1.33 -2.62 -9.16
C LEU A 44 -0.23 -3.67 -9.00
N ASN A 45 0.12 -4.39 -10.08
CA ASN A 45 1.24 -5.31 -10.08
C ASN A 45 2.56 -4.62 -9.75
N ASN A 46 2.82 -3.46 -10.37
CA ASN A 46 4.05 -2.70 -10.17
C ASN A 46 4.16 -2.16 -8.74
N ILE A 47 3.08 -1.58 -8.21
CA ILE A 47 3.03 -1.07 -6.84
C ILE A 47 3.33 -2.20 -5.84
N LEU A 48 2.66 -3.34 -5.97
CA LEU A 48 2.89 -4.48 -5.08
C LEU A 48 4.30 -5.05 -5.22
N LYS A 49 4.86 -5.06 -6.43
CA LYS A 49 6.18 -5.65 -6.69
C LYS A 49 7.28 -4.95 -5.91
N VAL A 50 7.21 -3.63 -5.77
CA VAL A 50 8.18 -2.84 -5.00
C VAL A 50 8.19 -3.28 -3.53
N GLU A 51 7.02 -3.39 -2.92
CA GLU A 51 6.89 -3.79 -1.52
C GLU A 51 7.20 -5.28 -1.32
N GLU A 52 6.83 -6.15 -2.27
CA GLU A 52 7.20 -7.56 -2.26
C GLU A 52 8.72 -7.75 -2.28
N GLN A 53 9.44 -7.01 -3.12
CA GLN A 53 10.90 -7.07 -3.18
C GLN A 53 11.53 -6.64 -1.86
N LYS A 54 11.00 -5.57 -1.25
CA LYS A 54 11.47 -5.08 0.06
C LYS A 54 11.36 -6.12 1.16
N TYR A 55 10.33 -6.96 1.14
CA TYR A 55 10.11 -8.00 2.14
C TYR A 55 10.50 -9.41 1.68
N GLY A 56 11.14 -9.55 0.51
CA GLY A 56 11.61 -10.84 -0.01
C GLY A 56 10.50 -11.83 -0.40
N ILE A 57 9.37 -11.32 -0.89
CA ILE A 57 8.22 -12.14 -1.31
C ILE A 57 8.33 -12.45 -2.80
N GLU A 58 8.30 -13.74 -3.13
CA GLU A 58 8.18 -14.22 -4.51
C GLU A 58 6.72 -14.58 -4.79
N VAL A 59 6.19 -14.06 -5.90
CA VAL A 59 4.81 -14.31 -6.32
C VAL A 59 4.82 -15.03 -7.67
N PRO A 60 4.25 -16.24 -7.76
CA PRO A 60 4.17 -16.97 -9.02
C PRO A 60 3.23 -16.27 -10.00
N GLU A 61 3.44 -16.50 -11.31
CA GLU A 61 2.65 -15.86 -12.37
C GLU A 61 1.13 -16.06 -12.18
N SER A 62 0.73 -17.25 -11.78
CA SER A 62 -0.67 -17.64 -11.53
C SER A 62 -1.36 -16.85 -10.42
N GLU A 63 -0.60 -16.18 -9.55
CA GLU A 63 -1.13 -15.44 -8.40
C GLU A 63 -1.03 -13.93 -8.58
N ARG A 64 -0.49 -13.42 -9.70
CA ARG A 64 -0.26 -11.98 -9.91
C ARG A 64 -1.54 -11.16 -9.84
N GLU A 65 -2.66 -11.69 -10.29
CA GLU A 65 -3.96 -11.01 -10.22
C GLU A 65 -4.64 -11.11 -8.84
N GLY A 66 -4.05 -11.83 -7.89
CA GLY A 66 -4.51 -11.93 -6.51
C GLY A 66 -4.11 -10.73 -5.65
N PHE A 67 -4.46 -9.51 -6.07
CA PHE A 67 -3.92 -8.26 -5.49
C PHE A 67 -4.17 -8.14 -3.97
N GLY A 68 -5.38 -8.44 -3.49
CA GLY A 68 -5.68 -8.41 -2.05
C GLY A 68 -4.88 -9.45 -1.27
N ALA A 69 -4.76 -10.68 -1.78
CA ALA A 69 -3.97 -11.73 -1.13
C ALA A 69 -2.48 -11.36 -1.05
N ARG A 70 -1.93 -10.80 -2.13
CA ARG A 70 -0.56 -10.30 -2.20
C ARG A 70 -0.34 -9.17 -1.19
N PHE A 71 -1.23 -8.18 -1.14
CA PHE A 71 -1.12 -7.09 -0.18
C PHE A 71 -1.19 -7.58 1.28
N ARG A 72 -2.07 -8.55 1.57
CA ARG A 72 -2.11 -9.21 2.89
C ARG A 72 -0.77 -9.83 3.26
N ASN A 73 -0.13 -10.54 2.32
CA ASN A 73 1.16 -11.19 2.57
C ASN A 73 2.26 -10.17 2.86
N ILE A 74 2.25 -9.02 2.18
CA ILE A 74 3.17 -7.90 2.45
C ILE A 74 2.97 -7.38 3.88
N LEU A 75 1.72 -7.12 4.31
CA LEU A 75 1.43 -6.66 5.67
C LEU A 75 1.91 -7.64 6.75
N LEU A 76 1.68 -8.94 6.53
CA LEU A 76 2.12 -9.99 7.43
C LEU A 76 3.65 -10.11 7.47
N ALA A 77 4.32 -10.07 6.33
CA ALA A 77 5.78 -10.13 6.25
C ALA A 77 6.42 -8.91 6.93
N ALA A 78 5.90 -7.71 6.69
CA ALA A 78 6.36 -6.49 7.32
C ALA A 78 6.24 -6.55 8.85
N THR A 79 5.10 -7.03 9.35
CA THR A 79 4.87 -7.21 10.79
C THR A 79 5.81 -8.26 11.38
N ALA A 80 5.95 -9.42 10.71
CA ALA A 80 6.78 -10.52 11.17
C ALA A 80 8.27 -10.16 11.21
N GLN A 81 8.78 -9.44 10.20
CA GLN A 81 10.19 -9.06 10.12
C GLN A 81 10.57 -7.94 11.09
N THR A 82 9.65 -7.02 11.39
CA THR A 82 9.94 -5.86 12.24
C THR A 82 9.46 -6.00 13.69
N GLY A 83 8.52 -6.92 13.95
CA GLY A 83 7.84 -7.04 15.24
C GLY A 83 6.96 -5.83 15.59
N LYS A 84 6.64 -4.98 14.60
CA LYS A 84 5.87 -3.75 14.77
C LYS A 84 4.66 -3.75 13.85
N GLN A 85 3.60 -3.08 14.28
CA GLN A 85 2.47 -2.78 13.42
C GLN A 85 2.90 -1.90 12.25
N VAL A 86 2.25 -2.09 11.10
CA VAL A 86 2.56 -1.44 9.83
C VAL A 86 1.73 -0.17 9.68
N VAL A 87 2.37 0.91 9.23
CA VAL A 87 1.69 2.11 8.75
C VAL A 87 1.49 1.98 7.25
N VAL A 88 0.26 2.17 6.77
CA VAL A 88 -0.06 2.16 5.34
C VAL A 88 -0.36 3.59 4.91
N LEU A 89 0.43 4.11 3.97
CA LEU A 89 0.19 5.39 3.32
C LEU A 89 -0.33 5.13 1.91
N ILE A 90 -1.41 5.81 1.53
CA ILE A 90 -2.05 5.67 0.21
C ILE A 90 -2.15 7.07 -0.38
N ASP A 91 -1.36 7.34 -1.41
CA ASP A 91 -1.41 8.60 -2.15
C ASP A 91 -2.33 8.43 -3.37
N GLU A 92 -3.07 9.49 -3.71
CA GLU A 92 -4.01 9.51 -4.83
C GLU A 92 -5.02 8.34 -4.78
N TYR A 93 -5.57 8.06 -3.60
CA TYR A 93 -6.47 6.92 -3.34
C TYR A 93 -7.70 6.89 -4.27
N ASP A 94 -8.12 8.05 -4.78
CA ASP A 94 -9.26 8.25 -5.66
C ASP A 94 -8.91 8.26 -7.15
N ALA A 95 -7.62 8.30 -7.53
CA ALA A 95 -7.17 8.30 -8.92
C ALA A 95 -7.80 7.19 -9.78
N PRO A 96 -7.93 5.93 -9.33
CA PRO A 96 -8.59 4.89 -10.11
C PRO A 96 -10.05 5.21 -10.45
N MET A 97 -10.78 5.87 -9.54
CA MET A 97 -12.17 6.25 -9.74
C MET A 97 -12.31 7.52 -10.56
N HIS A 98 -11.37 8.46 -10.38
CA HIS A 98 -11.31 9.70 -11.13
C HIS A 98 -11.02 9.45 -12.62
N ASP A 99 -9.98 8.66 -12.92
CA ASP A 99 -9.55 8.41 -14.30
C ASP A 99 -10.57 7.62 -15.13
N SER A 100 -11.37 6.76 -14.49
CA SER A 100 -12.36 5.94 -15.17
C SER A 100 -13.77 6.55 -15.17
N VAL A 101 -13.94 7.79 -14.69
CA VAL A 101 -15.27 8.39 -14.43
C VAL A 101 -16.16 8.52 -15.65
N SER A 102 -15.58 8.58 -16.85
CA SER A 102 -16.32 8.70 -18.12
C SER A 102 -16.90 7.37 -18.63
N ASP A 103 -16.53 6.23 -18.05
CA ASP A 103 -16.99 4.89 -18.45
C ASP A 103 -17.51 4.13 -17.22
N GLU A 104 -18.84 4.03 -17.10
CA GLU A 104 -19.51 3.44 -15.93
C GLU A 104 -19.19 1.94 -15.75
N GLU A 105 -19.12 1.18 -16.84
CA GLU A 105 -18.85 -0.27 -16.80
C GLU A 105 -17.39 -0.54 -16.41
N LEU A 106 -16.46 0.23 -16.99
CA LEU A 106 -15.06 0.20 -16.58
C LEU A 106 -14.90 0.61 -15.11
N GLN A 107 -15.49 1.73 -14.70
CA GLN A 107 -15.40 2.21 -13.32
C GLN A 107 -15.95 1.19 -12.33
N LYS A 108 -17.06 0.52 -12.65
CA LYS A 108 -17.62 -0.55 -11.82
C LYS A 108 -16.65 -1.72 -11.66
N THR A 109 -15.97 -2.08 -12.74
CA THR A 109 -14.96 -3.14 -12.72
C THR A 109 -13.75 -2.75 -11.87
N ILE A 110 -13.18 -1.57 -12.10
CA ILE A 110 -12.05 -1.03 -11.33
C ILE A 110 -12.44 -0.91 -9.85
N ARG A 111 -13.65 -0.44 -9.55
CA ARG A 111 -14.14 -0.31 -8.16
C ARG A 111 -14.14 -1.66 -7.45
N ASN A 112 -14.56 -2.74 -8.11
CA ASN A 112 -14.54 -4.07 -7.51
C ASN A 112 -13.11 -4.56 -7.23
N ILE A 113 -12.18 -4.29 -8.14
CA ILE A 113 -10.75 -4.59 -7.95
C ILE A 113 -10.19 -3.81 -6.77
N MET A 114 -10.44 -2.50 -6.70
CA MET A 114 -9.95 -1.67 -5.58
C MET A 114 -10.56 -2.10 -4.24
N ARG A 115 -11.83 -2.54 -4.22
CA ARG A 115 -12.46 -3.09 -3.01
C ARG A 115 -11.77 -4.38 -2.54
N ASP A 116 -11.43 -5.28 -3.45
CA ASP A 116 -10.68 -6.49 -3.12
C ASP A 116 -9.26 -6.15 -2.65
N PHE A 117 -8.58 -5.26 -3.37
CA PHE A 117 -7.23 -4.78 -3.07
C PHE A 117 -7.12 -4.21 -1.66
N PHE A 118 -8.07 -3.38 -1.22
CA PHE A 118 -8.06 -2.78 0.12
C PHE A 118 -8.70 -3.65 1.21
N SER A 119 -9.35 -4.77 0.86
CA SER A 119 -9.96 -5.67 1.84
C SER A 119 -9.02 -6.16 2.96
N PRO A 120 -7.70 -6.38 2.73
CA PRO A 120 -6.78 -6.79 3.78
C PRO A 120 -6.60 -5.75 4.87
N LEU A 121 -6.82 -4.46 4.60
CA LEU A 121 -6.70 -3.41 5.62
C LEU A 121 -7.67 -3.66 6.78
N LYS A 122 -8.90 -4.05 6.45
CA LYS A 122 -9.91 -4.41 7.45
C LYS A 122 -9.61 -5.76 8.12
N GLN A 123 -9.10 -6.73 7.36
CA GLN A 123 -8.76 -8.05 7.90
C GLN A 123 -7.57 -8.00 8.87
N GLN A 124 -6.63 -7.07 8.63
CA GLN A 124 -5.34 -6.97 9.32
C GLN A 124 -5.30 -5.78 10.29
N GLU A 125 -6.44 -5.30 10.80
CA GLU A 125 -6.52 -4.17 11.75
C GLU A 125 -5.58 -4.34 12.96
N GLY A 126 -5.37 -5.57 13.46
CA GLY A 126 -4.42 -5.83 14.55
C GLY A 126 -2.94 -5.65 14.18
N ASN A 127 -2.60 -5.82 12.89
CA ASN A 127 -1.25 -5.69 12.35
C ASN A 127 -0.98 -4.28 11.78
N ILE A 128 -2.01 -3.44 11.69
CA ILE A 128 -1.92 -2.08 11.15
C ILE A 128 -1.98 -1.08 12.31
N ARG A 129 -1.15 -0.04 12.20
CA ARG A 129 -1.22 1.12 13.08
C ARG A 129 -1.92 2.23 12.33
N PHE A 130 -3.10 2.60 12.80
CA PHE A 130 -3.75 3.84 12.40
C PHE A 130 -3.01 5.01 13.07
N VAL A 131 -2.62 6.00 12.26
CA VAL A 131 -1.95 7.24 12.68
C VAL A 131 -2.76 8.43 12.23
#